data_AF-A0AA37F8V0-F1
#
_entry.id   AF-A0AA37F8V0-F1
#
_cell.length_a   1.000
_cell.length_b   1.000
_cell.length_c   1.000
_cell.angle_alpha   90.00
_cell.angle_beta   90.00
_cell.angle_gamma   90.00
#
_symmetry.space_group_name_H-M   'P 1'
#
loop_
_entity.id
_entity.type
_entity.pdbx_description
1 polymer ?
#
loop_
_entity_poly.entity_id
_entity_poly.type
_entity_poly.pdbx_seq_one_letter_code
_entity_poly.pdbx_strand_id
1 'polypeptide(L)'
;MRFNIPQDEGFAIINFTITHEDCWTNLIASYKAQITTLYTRSDPEKDNIYGIIQLRLRNSSDLRPLLRSIRKSDTLYDVISVSRVTDEIFKLNISERFHGMVSGILNSYPVIMRTDLVEGGLENISIVVEKNFVSDIRSRLERLGEVKRFVSREIDPRSMVGVAMVLTPQEREVVMKALDSGYYDIPKRAHLEDLTRVTGLSKATVEEYLRKAERKIMMKVRDTLKCS
;
A
#
# COMPACT_ATOMS: atom_id res chain seq x y z
N MET A 1 10.16 25.59 -29.44
CA MET A 1 9.28 24.42 -29.58
C MET A 1 8.35 24.41 -28.38
N ARG A 2 7.04 24.63 -28.54
CA ARG A 2 6.08 24.53 -27.43
C ARG A 2 5.75 23.05 -27.26
N PHE A 3 6.22 22.43 -26.18
CA PHE A 3 5.76 21.11 -25.80
C PHE A 3 4.29 21.23 -25.40
N ASN A 4 3.41 20.57 -26.15
CA ASN A 4 2.03 20.43 -25.74
C ASN A 4 2.04 19.47 -24.56
N ILE A 5 1.68 19.94 -23.37
CA ILE A 5 1.56 19.08 -22.19
C ILE A 5 0.18 18.42 -22.31
N PRO A 6 0.08 17.12 -22.64
CA PRO A 6 -1.20 16.44 -22.71
C PRO A 6 -1.91 16.55 -21.37
N GLN A 7 -3.25 16.66 -21.39
CA GLN A 7 -4.02 16.56 -20.16
C GLN A 7 -3.89 15.15 -19.61
N ASP A 8 -3.63 15.05 -18.31
CA ASP A 8 -3.46 13.81 -17.56
C ASP A 8 -4.63 12.85 -17.84
N GLU A 9 -4.36 11.62 -18.29
CA GLU A 9 -5.39 10.58 -18.53
C GLU A 9 -6.07 10.13 -17.23
N GLY A 10 -5.58 10.59 -16.09
CA GLY A 10 -6.18 10.42 -14.78
C GLY A 10 -5.91 9.02 -14.21
N PHE A 11 -5.86 8.94 -12.89
CA PHE A 11 -5.68 7.68 -12.19
C PHE A 11 -7.00 7.14 -11.70
N ALA A 12 -7.07 5.83 -11.51
CA ALA A 12 -8.20 5.15 -10.87
C ALA A 12 -7.69 4.27 -9.72
N ILE A 13 -8.43 4.28 -8.61
CA ILE A 13 -8.31 3.26 -7.59
C ILE A 13 -9.30 2.14 -7.93
N ILE A 14 -8.79 0.92 -8.03
CA ILE A 14 -9.59 -0.28 -8.24
C ILE A 14 -9.54 -1.10 -6.96
N ASN A 15 -10.70 -1.41 -6.41
CA ASN A 15 -10.87 -2.32 -5.28
C ASN A 15 -11.60 -3.54 -5.79
N PHE A 16 -10.98 -4.71 -5.70
CA PHE A 16 -11.59 -5.94 -6.15
C PHE A 16 -11.40 -7.08 -5.15
N THR A 17 -12.35 -8.00 -5.16
CA THR A 17 -12.30 -9.25 -4.41
C THR A 17 -12.37 -10.39 -5.41
N ILE A 18 -11.40 -11.28 -5.39
CA ILE A 18 -11.30 -12.40 -6.32
C ILE A 18 -11.02 -13.71 -5.59
N THR A 19 -11.51 -14.80 -6.16
CA THR A 19 -11.08 -16.17 -5.85
C THR A 19 -10.66 -16.88 -7.12
N HIS A 20 -9.56 -17.62 -7.09
CA HIS A 20 -9.14 -18.47 -8.21
C HIS A 20 -8.60 -19.80 -7.69
N GLU A 21 -8.92 -20.91 -8.35
CA GLU A 21 -8.78 -22.25 -7.79
C GLU A 21 -7.31 -22.69 -7.61
N ASP A 22 -6.42 -22.21 -8.46
CA ASP A 22 -5.02 -22.63 -8.50
C ASP A 22 -4.11 -21.95 -7.44
N CYS A 23 -4.64 -21.05 -6.61
CA CYS A 23 -3.84 -20.32 -5.63
C CYS A 23 -3.63 -21.12 -4.34
N TRP A 24 -2.37 -21.18 -3.86
CA TRP A 24 -2.06 -21.74 -2.54
C TRP A 24 -2.75 -20.97 -1.40
N THR A 25 -3.16 -19.72 -1.63
CA THR A 25 -3.91 -18.89 -0.67
C THR A 25 -5.28 -19.49 -0.32
N ASN A 26 -5.86 -20.35 -1.16
CA ASN A 26 -7.09 -21.07 -0.80
C ASN A 26 -6.91 -21.99 0.42
N LEU A 27 -5.70 -22.53 0.62
CA LEU A 27 -5.39 -23.44 1.71
C LEU A 27 -5.42 -22.73 3.08
N ILE A 28 -5.20 -21.41 3.11
CA ILE A 28 -5.11 -20.64 4.35
C ILE A 28 -6.48 -20.44 5.01
N ALA A 29 -7.57 -20.57 4.25
CA ALA A 29 -8.95 -20.46 4.73
C ALA A 29 -9.25 -21.46 5.86
N SER A 30 -8.72 -22.67 5.75
CA SER A 30 -8.90 -23.75 6.74
C SER A 30 -8.27 -23.44 8.10
N TYR A 31 -7.33 -22.49 8.15
CA TYR A 31 -6.60 -22.10 9.36
C TYR A 31 -7.09 -20.78 9.96
N LYS A 32 -8.16 -20.16 9.40
CA LYS A 32 -8.62 -18.81 9.76
C LYS A 32 -7.47 -17.80 9.78
N ALA A 33 -6.52 -17.98 8.86
CA ALA A 33 -5.34 -17.15 8.73
C ALA A 33 -5.65 -15.91 7.91
N GLN A 34 -4.83 -14.87 8.07
CA GLN A 34 -4.84 -13.69 7.23
C GLN A 34 -3.47 -13.50 6.61
N ILE A 35 -3.40 -13.03 5.36
CA ILE A 35 -2.15 -12.71 4.69
C ILE A 35 -2.20 -11.29 4.13
N THR A 36 -1.10 -10.56 4.30
CA THR A 36 -0.85 -9.31 3.59
C THR A 36 0.51 -9.35 2.92
N THR A 37 0.63 -8.76 1.74
CA THR A 37 1.90 -8.66 1.03
C THR A 37 2.64 -7.38 1.41
N LEU A 38 3.92 -7.53 1.79
CA LEU A 38 4.82 -6.40 2.02
C LEU A 38 5.57 -6.00 0.75
N TYR A 39 5.94 -6.99 -0.08
CA TYR A 39 6.71 -6.79 -1.29
C TYR A 39 6.55 -7.97 -2.25
N THR A 40 6.54 -7.68 -3.55
CA THR A 40 6.62 -8.69 -4.62
C THR A 40 7.60 -8.26 -5.69
N ARG A 41 8.38 -9.20 -6.21
CA ARG A 41 9.17 -9.05 -7.43
C ARG A 41 8.86 -10.20 -8.37
N SER A 42 8.39 -9.86 -9.56
CA SER A 42 8.09 -10.82 -10.60
C SER A 42 9.27 -11.00 -11.55
N ASP A 43 9.49 -12.23 -11.99
CA ASP A 43 10.42 -12.64 -13.04
C ASP A 43 9.64 -13.51 -14.04
N PRO A 44 9.04 -12.89 -15.07
CA PRO A 44 8.20 -13.60 -16.04
C PRO A 44 8.95 -14.67 -16.83
N GLU A 45 10.24 -14.45 -17.11
CA GLU A 45 11.08 -15.39 -17.88
C GLU A 45 11.31 -16.70 -17.12
N LYS A 46 11.38 -16.62 -15.78
CA LYS A 46 11.52 -17.79 -14.90
C LYS A 46 10.21 -18.34 -14.36
N ASP A 47 9.08 -17.80 -14.83
CA ASP A 47 7.74 -18.09 -14.29
C ASP A 47 7.68 -18.00 -12.75
N ASN A 48 8.32 -16.97 -12.18
CA ASN A 48 8.52 -16.88 -10.73
C ASN A 48 8.15 -15.50 -10.16
N ILE A 49 7.55 -15.50 -8.97
CA ILE A 49 7.35 -14.33 -8.13
C ILE A 49 8.04 -14.58 -6.80
N TYR A 50 8.90 -13.65 -6.41
CA TYR A 50 9.42 -13.58 -5.05
C TYR A 50 8.52 -12.68 -4.22
N GLY A 51 7.97 -13.20 -3.13
CA GLY A 51 7.08 -12.48 -2.22
C GLY A 51 7.66 -12.36 -0.82
N ILE A 52 7.44 -11.22 -0.17
CA ILE A 52 7.57 -11.06 1.27
C ILE A 52 6.16 -10.80 1.80
N ILE A 53 5.65 -11.71 2.63
CA ILE A 53 4.29 -11.64 3.15
C ILE A 53 4.29 -11.66 4.68
N GLN A 54 3.26 -11.08 5.27
CA GLN A 54 2.90 -11.29 6.67
C GLN A 54 1.73 -12.25 6.75
N LEU A 55 1.89 -13.28 7.57
CA LEU A 55 0.88 -14.27 7.89
C LEU A 55 0.46 -14.06 9.34
N ARG A 56 -0.82 -13.80 9.57
CA ARG A 56 -1.43 -13.82 10.90
C ARG A 56 -2.11 -15.16 11.16
N LEU A 57 -1.83 -15.75 12.31
CA LEU A 57 -2.48 -16.95 12.84
C LEU A 57 -3.04 -16.67 14.23
N ARG A 58 -4.27 -17.07 14.50
CA ARG A 58 -4.85 -17.01 15.84
C ARG A 58 -4.14 -17.93 16.83
N ASN A 59 -3.64 -19.06 16.33
CA ASN A 59 -2.87 -20.00 17.13
C ASN A 59 -1.54 -20.29 16.44
N SER A 60 -0.44 -19.94 17.11
CA SER A 60 0.90 -20.13 16.57
C SER A 60 1.27 -21.60 16.31
N SER A 61 0.58 -22.57 16.95
CA SER A 61 0.80 -24.00 16.67
C SER A 61 0.40 -24.40 15.25
N ASP A 62 -0.50 -23.64 14.62
CA ASP A 62 -1.03 -23.92 13.27
C ASP A 62 -0.02 -23.61 12.16
N LEU A 63 1.07 -22.90 12.49
CA LEU A 63 2.09 -22.53 11.52
C LEU A 63 2.70 -23.76 10.85
N ARG A 64 3.14 -24.76 11.62
CA ARG A 64 3.80 -25.95 11.06
C ARG A 64 2.85 -26.76 10.16
N PRO A 65 1.60 -27.07 10.57
CA PRO A 65 0.60 -27.68 9.70
C PRO A 65 0.36 -26.87 8.42
N LEU A 66 0.14 -25.55 8.53
CA LEU A 66 -0.12 -24.69 7.38
C LEU A 66 1.06 -24.69 6.40
N LEU A 67 2.30 -24.53 6.89
CA LEU A 67 3.51 -24.58 6.05
C LEU A 67 3.64 -25.91 5.29
N ARG A 68 3.27 -27.02 5.92
CA ARG A 68 3.25 -28.34 5.25
C ARG A 68 2.17 -28.42 4.18
N SER A 69 1.02 -27.78 4.39
CA SER A 69 -0.07 -27.75 3.42
C SER A 69 0.28 -26.89 2.20
N ILE A 70 0.76 -25.66 2.40
CA ILE A 70 1.07 -24.75 1.29
C ILE A 70 2.26 -25.23 0.45
N ARG A 71 3.25 -25.91 1.04
CA ARG A 71 4.39 -26.50 0.31
C ARG A 71 4.02 -27.65 -0.62
N LYS A 72 2.79 -28.18 -0.53
CA LYS A 72 2.27 -29.20 -1.44
C LYS A 72 1.52 -28.60 -2.64
N SER A 73 1.35 -27.28 -2.66
CA SER A 73 0.70 -26.61 -3.78
C SER A 73 1.64 -26.55 -4.98
N ASP A 74 1.11 -26.77 -6.18
CA ASP A 74 1.86 -26.69 -7.44
C ASP A 74 2.26 -25.25 -7.82
N THR A 75 1.69 -24.26 -7.13
CA THR A 75 1.94 -22.85 -7.40
C THR A 75 2.88 -22.18 -6.40
N LEU A 76 3.19 -22.83 -5.28
CA LEU A 76 4.20 -22.37 -4.33
C LEU A 76 5.47 -23.20 -4.49
N TYR A 77 6.52 -22.60 -5.06
CA TYR A 77 7.78 -23.30 -5.28
C TYR A 77 8.59 -23.49 -3.99
N ASP A 78 8.63 -22.46 -3.13
CA ASP A 78 9.32 -22.57 -1.85
C ASP A 78 8.84 -21.56 -0.80
N VAL A 79 8.99 -21.96 0.47
CA VAL A 79 9.00 -21.04 1.61
C VAL A 79 10.45 -20.88 2.05
N ILE A 80 11.11 -19.89 1.45
CA ILE A 80 12.54 -19.60 1.56
C ILE A 80 12.94 -19.32 3.02
N SER A 81 12.12 -18.54 3.73
CA SER A 81 12.36 -18.27 5.15
C SER A 81 11.08 -17.94 5.90
N VAL A 82 11.10 -18.20 7.20
CA VAL A 82 10.02 -17.86 8.13
C VAL A 82 10.64 -17.21 9.36
N SER A 83 10.08 -16.08 9.78
CA SER A 83 10.50 -15.37 10.99
C SER A 83 9.28 -14.93 11.78
N ARG A 84 9.37 -15.01 13.12
CA ARG A 84 8.33 -14.52 14.01
C ARG A 84 8.48 -13.01 14.19
N VAL A 85 7.39 -12.26 14.02
CA VAL A 85 7.31 -10.81 14.28
C VAL A 85 6.64 -10.55 15.63
N THR A 86 5.51 -11.23 15.87
CA THR A 86 4.80 -11.26 17.16
C THR A 86 4.32 -12.68 17.45
N ASP A 87 3.56 -12.89 18.53
CA ASP A 87 3.00 -14.22 18.84
C ASP A 87 2.04 -14.74 17.75
N GLU A 88 1.33 -13.83 17.09
CA GLU A 88 0.34 -14.14 16.05
C GLU A 88 0.84 -13.86 14.63
N ILE A 89 1.89 -13.04 14.45
CA ILE A 89 2.35 -12.58 13.13
C ILE A 89 3.70 -13.18 12.79
N PHE A 90 3.77 -13.78 11.61
CA PHE A 90 4.97 -14.34 10.99
C PHE A 90 5.26 -13.62 9.68
N LYS A 91 6.52 -13.37 9.39
CA LYS A 91 6.98 -12.92 8.07
C LYS A 91 7.55 -14.09 7.31
N LEU A 92 7.05 -14.32 6.10
CA LEU A 92 7.52 -15.37 5.21
C LEU A 92 8.12 -14.73 3.97
N ASN A 93 9.25 -15.26 3.52
CA ASN A 93 9.74 -15.02 2.17
C ASN A 93 9.40 -16.26 1.34
N ILE A 94 8.72 -16.06 0.22
CA ILE A 94 8.20 -17.13 -0.63
C ILE A 94 8.67 -16.97 -2.07
N SER A 95 8.69 -18.09 -2.79
CA SER A 95 8.81 -18.14 -4.24
C SER A 95 7.60 -18.88 -4.78
N GLU A 96 6.87 -18.27 -5.70
CA GLU A 96 5.64 -18.81 -6.27
C GLU A 96 5.62 -18.66 -7.79
N ARG A 97 4.68 -19.33 -8.45
CA ARG A 97 4.46 -19.25 -9.89
C ARG A 97 4.06 -17.84 -10.32
N PHE A 98 4.54 -17.39 -11.47
CA PHE A 98 4.14 -16.10 -12.04
C PHE A 98 2.83 -16.18 -12.83
N HIS A 99 2.72 -17.14 -13.74
CA HIS A 99 1.53 -17.31 -14.57
C HIS A 99 0.36 -17.85 -13.74
N GLY A 100 -0.86 -17.39 -14.04
CA GLY A 100 -2.06 -17.80 -13.30
C GLY A 100 -2.18 -17.16 -11.91
N MET A 101 -1.43 -16.09 -11.65
CA MET A 101 -1.54 -15.30 -10.42
C MET A 101 -2.04 -13.89 -10.69
N VAL A 102 -2.76 -13.30 -9.72
CA VAL A 102 -3.14 -11.89 -9.77
C VAL A 102 -1.90 -11.00 -9.91
N SER A 103 -0.86 -11.28 -9.14
CA SER A 103 0.43 -10.57 -9.23
C SER A 103 1.03 -10.65 -10.65
N GLY A 104 0.85 -11.77 -11.36
CA GLY A 104 1.30 -11.92 -12.75
C GLY A 104 0.53 -11.05 -13.73
N ILE A 105 -0.79 -10.93 -13.57
CA ILE A 105 -1.61 -9.99 -14.35
C ILE A 105 -1.19 -8.55 -14.09
N LEU A 106 -1.08 -8.18 -12.81
CA LEU A 106 -0.76 -6.82 -12.40
C LEU A 106 0.64 -6.37 -12.85
N ASN A 107 1.57 -7.31 -13.05
CA ASN A 107 2.90 -7.03 -13.56
C ASN A 107 2.91 -6.45 -14.99
N SER A 108 1.80 -6.54 -15.74
CA SER A 108 1.67 -5.93 -17.06
C SER A 108 1.29 -4.44 -17.01
N TYR A 109 1.08 -3.84 -15.83
CA TYR A 109 0.59 -2.48 -15.68
C TYR A 109 1.48 -1.66 -14.74
N PRO A 110 1.55 -0.33 -14.94
CA PRO A 110 2.21 0.58 -14.00
C PRO A 110 1.35 0.77 -12.74
N VAL A 111 1.37 -0.22 -11.85
CA VAL A 111 0.67 -0.15 -10.56
C VAL A 111 1.44 0.75 -9.61
N ILE A 112 0.83 1.88 -9.24
CA ILE A 112 1.45 2.91 -8.38
C ILE A 112 1.40 2.51 -6.91
N MET A 113 0.27 1.94 -6.50
CA MET A 113 0.05 1.49 -5.14
C MET A 113 -0.73 0.18 -5.19
N ARG A 114 -0.34 -0.77 -4.35
CA ARG A 114 -1.03 -2.04 -4.15
C ARG A 114 -1.10 -2.34 -2.66
N THR A 115 -2.26 -2.75 -2.21
CA THR A 115 -2.45 -3.41 -0.92
C THR A 115 -3.32 -4.64 -1.11
N ASP A 116 -3.04 -5.70 -0.36
CA ASP A 116 -3.85 -6.90 -0.37
C ASP A 116 -4.07 -7.46 1.04
N LEU A 117 -5.22 -8.10 1.19
CA LEU A 117 -5.60 -8.89 2.35
C LEU A 117 -6.27 -10.17 1.85
N VAL A 118 -5.63 -11.29 2.11
CA VAL A 118 -6.23 -12.61 1.93
C VAL A 118 -6.84 -13.06 3.26
N GLU A 119 -8.13 -13.34 3.27
CA GLU A 119 -8.84 -13.89 4.42
C GLU A 119 -9.99 -14.78 3.94
N GLY A 120 -10.16 -15.95 4.57
CA GLY A 120 -11.25 -16.88 4.23
C GLY A 120 -11.21 -17.38 2.78
N GLY A 121 -10.01 -17.41 2.17
CA GLY A 121 -9.82 -17.78 0.77
C GLY A 121 -10.20 -16.69 -0.24
N LEU A 122 -10.57 -15.49 0.22
CA LEU A 122 -10.84 -14.34 -0.63
C LEU A 122 -9.61 -13.43 -0.68
N GLU A 123 -9.17 -13.07 -1.88
CA GLU A 123 -8.14 -12.05 -2.07
C GLU A 123 -8.79 -10.69 -2.28
N ASN A 124 -8.65 -9.80 -1.29
CA ASN A 124 -9.11 -8.41 -1.38
C ASN A 124 -7.94 -7.53 -1.74
N ILE A 125 -8.00 -6.89 -2.90
CA ILE A 125 -6.87 -6.15 -3.46
C ILE A 125 -7.33 -4.75 -3.87
N SER A 126 -6.54 -3.77 -3.48
CA SER A 126 -6.68 -2.37 -3.89
C SER A 126 -5.46 -1.95 -4.68
N ILE A 127 -5.66 -1.47 -5.90
CA ILE A 127 -4.58 -0.95 -6.75
C ILE A 127 -4.87 0.46 -7.24
N VAL A 128 -3.82 1.22 -7.51
CA VAL A 128 -3.88 2.50 -8.23
C VAL A 128 -3.17 2.36 -9.57
N VAL A 129 -3.87 2.65 -10.65
CA VAL A 129 -3.40 2.55 -12.04
C VAL A 129 -3.92 3.71 -12.87
N GLU A 130 -3.40 3.92 -14.07
CA GLU A 130 -4.01 4.82 -15.04
C GLU A 130 -5.41 4.32 -15.43
N LYS A 131 -6.34 5.26 -15.64
CA LYS A 131 -7.77 4.97 -15.89
C LYS A 131 -7.98 4.12 -17.14
N ASN A 132 -7.14 4.31 -18.16
CA ASN A 132 -7.20 3.57 -19.42
C ASN A 132 -7.03 2.04 -19.24
N PHE A 133 -6.38 1.57 -18.16
CA PHE A 133 -6.16 0.15 -17.89
C PHE A 133 -7.32 -0.55 -17.17
N VAL A 134 -8.32 0.18 -16.65
CA VAL A 134 -9.36 -0.38 -15.77
C VAL A 134 -10.16 -1.52 -16.44
N SER A 135 -10.55 -1.35 -17.71
CA SER A 135 -11.38 -2.32 -18.43
C SER A 135 -10.59 -3.60 -18.77
N ASP A 136 -9.33 -3.46 -19.17
CA ASP A 136 -8.46 -4.58 -19.50
C ASP A 136 -8.09 -5.39 -18.24
N ILE A 137 -7.76 -4.71 -17.14
CA ILE A 137 -7.51 -5.36 -15.84
C ILE A 137 -8.73 -6.17 -15.40
N ARG A 138 -9.94 -5.59 -15.45
CA ARG A 138 -11.18 -6.32 -15.12
C ARG A 138 -11.31 -7.59 -15.97
N SER A 139 -11.17 -7.45 -17.28
CA SER A 139 -11.35 -8.56 -18.23
C SER A 139 -10.34 -9.69 -17.98
N ARG A 140 -9.08 -9.36 -17.64
CA ARG A 140 -8.07 -10.37 -17.33
C ARG A 140 -8.30 -11.05 -15.99
N LEU A 141 -8.77 -10.32 -14.98
CA LEU A 141 -9.13 -10.89 -13.68
C LEU A 141 -10.33 -11.85 -13.80
N GLU A 142 -11.35 -11.49 -14.58
CA GLU A 142 -12.52 -12.35 -14.84
C GLU A 142 -12.16 -13.63 -15.60
N ARG A 143 -11.08 -13.62 -16.41
CA ARG A 143 -10.53 -14.82 -17.04
C ARG A 143 -9.69 -15.67 -16.08
N LEU A 144 -9.15 -15.07 -15.03
CA LEU A 144 -8.33 -15.75 -14.04
C LEU A 144 -9.19 -16.49 -13.00
N GLY A 145 -10.30 -15.89 -12.58
CA GLY A 145 -11.16 -16.47 -11.55
C GLY A 145 -12.44 -15.68 -11.33
N GLU A 146 -13.18 -16.06 -10.29
CA GLU A 146 -14.44 -15.43 -9.92
C GLU A 146 -14.18 -14.08 -9.24
N VAL A 147 -14.47 -12.99 -9.93
CA VAL A 147 -14.42 -11.63 -9.38
C VAL A 147 -15.72 -11.32 -8.65
N LYS A 148 -15.73 -11.49 -7.33
CA LYS A 148 -16.91 -11.27 -6.47
C LYS A 148 -17.28 -9.80 -6.32
N ARG A 149 -16.29 -8.92 -6.40
CA ARG A 149 -16.48 -7.46 -6.33
C ARG A 149 -15.44 -6.78 -7.19
N PHE A 150 -15.84 -5.74 -7.91
CA PHE A 150 -14.93 -4.84 -8.62
C PHE A 150 -15.49 -3.42 -8.61
N VAL A 151 -14.80 -2.51 -7.94
CA VAL A 151 -15.18 -1.10 -7.83
C VAL A 151 -14.01 -0.24 -8.26
N SER A 152 -14.18 0.53 -9.32
CA SER A 152 -13.22 1.54 -9.77
C SER A 152 -13.74 2.94 -9.47
N ARG A 153 -12.88 3.81 -8.95
CA ARG A 153 -13.15 5.24 -8.77
C ARG A 153 -11.99 6.05 -9.34
N GLU A 154 -12.31 7.13 -10.02
CA GLU A 154 -11.29 8.08 -10.47
C GLU A 154 -10.67 8.80 -9.26
N ILE A 155 -9.36 9.02 -9.36
CA ILE A 155 -8.57 9.74 -8.38
C ILE A 155 -8.22 11.09 -8.99
N ASP A 156 -8.48 12.16 -8.23
CA ASP A 156 -7.96 13.48 -8.56
C ASP A 156 -6.42 13.46 -8.43
N PRO A 157 -5.64 13.73 -9.49
CA PRO A 157 -4.17 13.71 -9.43
C PRO A 157 -3.60 14.62 -8.33
N ARG A 158 -4.32 15.68 -7.93
CA ARG A 158 -3.94 16.56 -6.81
C ARG A 158 -3.90 15.82 -5.47
N SER A 159 -4.74 14.80 -5.32
CA SER A 159 -4.74 13.93 -4.13
C SER A 159 -3.50 13.04 -4.06
N MET A 160 -2.81 12.79 -5.18
CA MET A 160 -1.59 11.96 -5.24
C MET A 160 -0.29 12.76 -5.01
N VAL A 161 -0.35 14.09 -5.06
CA VAL A 161 0.83 14.95 -4.76
C VAL A 161 1.30 14.69 -3.33
N GLY A 162 2.52 14.16 -3.14
CA GLY A 162 3.03 13.85 -1.80
C GLY A 162 3.09 15.09 -0.90
N VAL A 163 2.89 14.92 0.42
CA VAL A 163 2.92 16.02 1.41
C VAL A 163 4.20 16.87 1.29
N ALA A 164 5.34 16.21 1.06
CA ALA A 164 6.60 16.89 0.82
C ALA A 164 6.52 17.92 -0.32
N MET A 165 5.79 17.64 -1.40
CA MET A 165 5.65 18.52 -2.56
C MET A 165 4.63 19.64 -2.36
N VAL A 166 3.75 19.55 -1.36
CA VAL A 166 2.73 20.58 -1.08
C VAL A 166 3.26 21.71 -0.20
N LEU A 167 4.20 21.39 0.70
CA LEU A 167 4.85 22.36 1.57
C LEU A 167 6.00 23.05 0.85
N THR A 168 6.11 24.37 1.00
CA THR A 168 7.33 25.08 0.59
C THR A 168 8.52 24.63 1.47
N PRO A 169 9.77 24.84 1.02
CA PRO A 169 10.93 24.55 1.86
C PRO A 169 10.87 25.21 3.24
N GLN A 170 10.42 26.47 3.30
CA GLN A 170 10.30 27.21 4.57
C GLN A 170 9.17 26.68 5.46
N GLU A 171 8.01 26.40 4.88
CA GLU A 171 6.88 25.78 5.61
C GLU A 171 7.29 24.44 6.21
N ARG A 172 8.02 23.63 5.42
CA ARG A 172 8.52 22.32 5.86
C ARG A 172 9.53 22.46 7.00
N GLU A 173 10.49 23.38 6.87
CA GLU A 173 11.50 23.62 7.90
C GLU A 173 10.87 24.03 9.24
N VAL A 174 9.90 24.96 9.19
CA VAL A 174 9.21 25.42 10.40
C VAL A 174 8.36 24.31 11.04
N VAL A 175 7.65 23.50 10.24
CA VAL A 175 6.90 22.35 10.77
C VAL A 175 7.82 21.31 11.40
N MET A 176 8.95 20.99 10.77
CA MET A 176 9.91 20.04 11.33
C MET A 176 10.48 20.53 12.65
N LYS A 177 10.93 21.79 12.72
CA LYS A 177 11.41 22.40 13.97
C LYS A 177 10.34 22.43 15.06
N ALA A 178 9.07 22.64 14.69
CA ALA A 178 7.94 22.58 15.62
C ALA A 178 7.71 21.17 16.17
N LEU A 179 7.76 20.14 15.32
CA LEU A 179 7.66 18.74 15.76
C LEU A 179 8.85 18.35 16.66
N ASP A 180 10.07 18.64 16.23
CA ASP A 180 11.30 18.24 16.93
C ASP A 180 11.43 18.90 18.32
N SER A 181 10.89 20.11 18.48
CA SER A 181 10.89 20.84 19.75
C SER A 181 9.72 20.45 20.67
N GLY A 182 8.77 19.64 20.18
CA GLY A 182 7.57 19.27 20.95
C GLY A 182 6.54 20.39 21.06
N TYR A 183 6.47 21.29 20.07
CA TYR A 183 5.45 22.35 19.97
C TYR A 183 4.02 21.77 19.87
N TYR A 184 3.89 20.59 19.26
CA TYR A 184 2.64 19.88 19.08
C TYR A 184 2.38 18.79 20.13
N ASP A 185 3.26 18.63 21.12
CA ASP A 185 3.11 17.61 22.15
C ASP A 185 1.98 17.96 23.14
N ILE A 186 1.49 16.93 23.84
CA ILE A 186 0.51 17.06 24.93
C ILE A 186 1.11 16.41 26.19
N PRO A 187 1.57 17.21 27.19
CA PRO A 187 1.62 18.67 27.22
C PRO A 187 2.68 19.26 26.27
N LYS A 188 2.50 20.52 25.86
CA LYS A 188 3.46 21.22 24.98
C LYS A 188 4.82 21.32 25.68
N ARG A 189 5.88 21.02 24.94
CA ARG A 189 7.28 21.16 25.40
C ARG A 189 8.01 22.37 24.79
N ALA A 190 7.42 22.99 23.77
CA ALA A 190 7.90 24.22 23.16
C ALA A 190 6.75 25.18 22.83
N HIS A 191 7.08 26.47 22.80
CA HIS A 191 6.21 27.58 22.48
C HIS A 191 6.68 28.30 21.21
N LEU A 192 5.87 29.25 20.73
CA LEU A 192 6.17 29.95 19.47
C LEU A 192 7.48 30.75 19.58
N GLU A 193 7.80 31.27 20.76
CA GLU A 193 9.06 31.96 21.06
C GLU A 193 10.28 31.04 20.87
N ASP A 194 10.17 29.77 21.24
CA ASP A 194 11.24 28.78 21.03
C ASP A 194 11.50 28.59 19.53
N LEU A 195 10.41 28.52 18.75
CA LEU A 195 10.48 28.39 17.29
C LEU A 195 11.12 29.62 16.64
N THR A 196 10.82 30.83 17.11
CA THR A 196 11.50 32.04 16.60
C THR A 196 13.01 31.98 16.83
N ARG A 197 13.46 31.50 18.00
CA ARG A 197 14.88 31.36 18.32
C ARG A 197 15.60 30.35 17.42
N VAL A 198 14.98 29.19 17.15
CA VAL A 198 15.61 28.14 16.32
C VAL A 198 15.47 28.36 14.81
N THR A 199 14.51 29.17 14.37
CA THR A 199 14.32 29.50 12.94
C THR A 199 14.98 30.81 12.53
N GLY A 200 15.22 31.73 13.48
CA GLY A 200 15.63 33.10 13.17
C GLY A 200 14.53 33.96 12.53
N LEU A 201 13.29 33.46 12.50
CA LEU A 201 12.15 34.14 11.88
C LEU A 201 11.36 34.94 12.93
N SER A 202 10.63 35.95 12.45
CA SER A 202 9.70 36.69 13.32
C SER A 202 8.57 35.79 13.81
N LYS A 203 8.00 36.11 14.98
CA LYS A 203 6.84 35.39 15.53
C LYS A 203 5.68 35.28 14.53
N ALA A 204 5.39 36.37 13.82
CA ALA A 204 4.36 36.42 12.80
C ALA A 204 4.67 35.49 11.62
N THR A 205 5.93 35.46 11.16
CA THR A 205 6.35 34.58 10.05
C THR A 205 6.28 33.10 10.42
N VAL A 206 6.71 32.74 11.63
CA VAL A 206 6.59 31.36 12.14
C VAL A 206 5.12 30.94 12.19
N GLU A 207 4.25 31.78 12.76
CA GLU A 207 2.81 31.48 12.85
C GLU A 207 2.17 31.34 11.46
N GLU A 208 2.52 32.22 10.52
CA GLU A 208 2.04 32.16 9.14
C GLU A 208 2.44 30.86 8.45
N TYR A 209 3.71 30.45 8.56
CA TYR A 209 4.21 29.22 7.96
C TYR A 209 3.59 27.98 8.60
N LEU A 210 3.44 27.95 9.93
CA LEU A 210 2.71 26.88 10.61
C LEU A 210 1.27 26.78 10.10
N ARG A 211 0.51 27.88 10.12
CA ARG A 211 -0.90 27.88 9.66
C ARG A 211 -1.05 27.44 8.21
N LYS A 212 -0.18 27.92 7.32
CA LYS A 212 -0.18 27.51 5.90
C LYS A 212 0.11 26.03 5.75
N ALA A 213 1.13 25.53 6.46
CA ALA A 213 1.52 24.14 6.41
C ALA A 213 0.45 23.21 7.02
N GLU A 214 -0.05 23.53 8.21
CA GLU A 214 -1.16 22.83 8.88
C GLU A 214 -2.38 22.72 7.96
N ARG A 215 -2.79 23.84 7.34
CA ARG A 215 -3.91 23.85 6.39
C ARG A 215 -3.65 22.91 5.20
N LYS A 216 -2.46 22.95 4.62
CA LYS A 216 -2.05 22.07 3.49
C LYS A 216 -2.06 20.60 3.90
N ILE A 217 -1.49 20.27 5.06
CA ILE A 217 -1.45 18.91 5.62
C ILE A 217 -2.86 18.41 5.90
N MET A 218 -3.71 19.21 6.57
CA MET A 218 -5.08 18.81 6.89
C MET A 218 -5.94 18.57 5.64
N MET A 219 -5.73 19.34 4.57
CA MET A 219 -6.38 19.05 3.29
C MET A 219 -5.95 17.69 2.72
N LYS A 220 -4.65 17.35 2.81
CA LYS A 220 -4.16 16.03 2.38
C LYS A 220 -4.71 14.90 3.24
N VAL A 221 -4.75 15.07 4.55
CA VAL A 221 -5.36 14.08 5.48
C VAL A 221 -6.83 13.85 5.12
N ARG A 222 -7.61 14.91 4.88
CA ARG A 222 -9.00 14.79 4.45
C ARG A 222 -9.13 14.00 3.15
N ASP A 223 -8.27 14.25 2.19
CA ASP A 223 -8.32 13.56 0.89
C ASP A 223 -7.99 12.06 1.07
N THR A 224 -7.01 11.72 1.92
CA THR A 224 -6.71 10.32 2.28
C THR A 224 -7.88 9.63 2.97
N LEU A 225 -8.54 10.29 3.94
CA LEU A 225 -9.68 9.74 4.68
C LEU A 225 -10.95 9.57 3.83
N LYS A 226 -11.10 10.29 2.71
CA LYS A 226 -12.20 10.07 1.74
C LYS A 226 -11.94 8.90 0.79
N CYS A 227 -10.68 8.49 0.64
CA CYS A 227 -10.28 7.44 -0.29
C CYS A 227 -10.30 6.03 0.34
N SER A 228 -10.09 5.93 1.67
CA SER A 228 -10.29 4.73 2.50
C SER A 228 -11.76 4.35 2.65
#